data_AF-A0A821SFM6-F1
#
_entry.id   AF-A0A821SFM6-F1
#
_cell.length_a   1.000
_cell.length_b   1.000
_cell.length_c   1.000
_cell.angle_alpha   90.00
_cell.angle_beta   90.00
_cell.angle_gamma   90.00
#
_symmetry.space_group_name_H-M   'P 1'
#
loop_
_entity.id
_entity.type
_entity.pdbx_description
1 polymer ?
#
loop_
_entity_poly.entity_id
_entity_poly.type
_entity_poly.pdbx_seq_one_letter_code
_entity_poly.pdbx_strand_id
1 'polypeptide(L)' 'YRRGESQGTVVAGGNGSGNRLDQLSSPQYVFVDRDHSVYVSDRWNHRVMKWVEGAKQGIVVAGGQGEGNGLTQ' A
#
# COMPACT_ATOMS: atom_id res chain seq x y z
N TYR A 1 -2.17 -7.95 -18.06
CA TYR A 1 -2.49 -6.97 -19.13
C TYR A 1 -3.21 -7.67 -20.27
N ARG A 2 -4.41 -7.23 -20.65
CA ARG A 2 -4.96 -7.56 -21.97
C ARG A 2 -4.38 -6.55 -22.97
N ARG A 3 -3.85 -7.04 -24.08
CA ARG A 3 -3.19 -6.22 -25.09
C ARG A 3 -4.21 -5.24 -25.70
N GLY A 4 -4.06 -3.93 -25.48
CA GLY A 4 -4.92 -2.89 -26.09
C GLY A 4 -5.61 -1.91 -25.13
N GLU A 5 -5.57 -2.12 -23.81
CA GLU A 5 -6.10 -1.12 -22.87
C GLU A 5 -5.06 -0.03 -22.58
N SER A 6 -5.47 1.24 -22.74
CA SER A 6 -4.65 2.43 -22.50
C SER A 6 -4.83 3.02 -21.09
N GLN A 7 -5.69 2.42 -20.25
CA GLN A 7 -5.97 2.90 -18.89
C GLN A 7 -5.52 1.88 -17.85
N GLY A 8 -4.82 2.37 -16.82
CA GLY A 8 -4.49 1.59 -15.63
C GLY A 8 -5.55 1.76 -14.55
N THR A 9 -5.63 0.79 -13.63
CA THR A 9 -6.46 0.87 -12.43
C THR A 9 -5.63 1.30 -11.23
N VAL A 10 -6.25 2.02 -10.30
CA VAL A 10 -5.63 2.31 -9.00
C VAL A 10 -5.73 1.06 -8.14
N VAL A 11 -4.59 0.57 -7.64
CA VAL A 11 -4.52 -0.62 -6.78
C VAL A 11 -4.20 -0.26 -5.32
N ALA A 12 -3.53 0.86 -5.07
CA ALA A 12 -3.17 1.28 -3.71
C ALA A 12 -3.39 2.79 -3.52
N GLY A 13 -4.08 3.15 -2.43
CA GLY A 13 -4.40 4.54 -2.10
C GLY A 13 -5.49 5.14 -3.00
N GLY A 14 -5.29 6.38 -3.46
CA GLY A 14 -6.22 7.10 -4.33
C GLY A 14 -7.26 7.97 -3.62
N ASN A 15 -7.38 7.88 -2.29
CA ASN A 15 -8.36 8.63 -1.50
C ASN A 15 -7.75 9.81 -0.71
N GLY A 16 -6.71 10.43 -1.29
CA GLY A 16 -5.96 11.52 -0.66
C GLY A 16 -4.95 11.04 0.39
N SER A 17 -4.17 11.99 0.90
CA SER A 17 -3.17 11.72 1.96
C SER A 17 -3.84 11.46 3.30
N GLY A 18 -3.35 10.49 4.07
CA GLY A 18 -3.84 10.21 5.42
C GLY A 18 -3.45 8.81 5.92
N ASN A 19 -3.99 8.42 7.07
CA ASN A 19 -3.63 7.18 7.78
C ASN A 19 -4.72 6.10 7.75
N ARG A 20 -5.87 6.35 7.09
CA ARG A 20 -6.89 5.31 6.87
C ARG A 20 -6.34 4.19 5.99
N LEU A 21 -6.98 3.02 6.01
CA LEU A 21 -6.54 1.85 5.24
C LEU A 21 -6.68 2.04 3.73
N ASP A 22 -7.47 3.02 3.29
CA ASP A 22 -7.68 3.41 1.90
C ASP A 22 -6.82 4.61 1.46
N GLN A 23 -5.91 5.06 2.32
CA GLN A 23 -5.03 6.21 2.14
C GLN A 23 -3.56 5.85 2.37
N LEU A 24 -2.66 6.71 1.88
CA LEU A 24 -1.20 6.63 2.07
C LEU A 24 -0.68 8.02 2.45
N SER A 25 0.47 8.10 3.11
CA SER A 25 1.12 9.34 3.53
C SER A 25 2.63 9.30 3.21
N SER A 26 3.01 10.00 2.12
CA SER A 26 4.37 9.99 1.54
C SER A 26 4.96 8.58 1.35
N PRO A 27 4.30 7.70 0.58
CA PRO A 27 4.87 6.39 0.29
C PRO A 27 6.21 6.52 -0.44
N GLN A 28 7.17 5.64 -0.14
CA GLN A 28 8.52 5.73 -0.72
C GLN A 28 8.88 4.59 -1.67
N TYR A 29 8.40 3.39 -1.40
CA TYR A 29 8.71 2.21 -2.19
C TYR A 29 7.47 1.39 -2.48
N VAL A 30 7.50 0.74 -3.64
CA VAL A 30 6.48 -0.20 -4.11
C VAL A 30 7.14 -1.49 -4.56
N PHE A 31 6.52 -2.61 -4.22
CA PHE A 31 6.90 -3.95 -4.69
C PHE A 31 5.64 -4.70 -5.13
N VAL A 32 5.76 -5.51 -6.19
CA VAL A 32 4.67 -6.35 -6.67
C VAL A 32 5.13 -7.80 -6.62
N ASP A 33 4.38 -8.65 -5.93
CA ASP A 33 4.69 -10.08 -5.84
C ASP A 33 4.14 -10.88 -7.03
N ARG A 34 4.40 -12.20 -7.03
CA ARG A 34 3.96 -13.11 -8.09
C ARG A 34 2.44 -13.31 -8.14
N ASP A 35 1.75 -13.00 -7.04
CA ASP A 35 0.29 -13.10 -6.92
C ASP A 35 -0.39 -11.75 -7.22
N HIS A 36 0.35 -10.82 -7.85
CA HIS A 36 -0.10 -9.46 -8.17
C HIS A 36 -0.52 -8.62 -6.96
N SER A 37 -0.04 -8.97 -5.76
CA SER A 37 -0.22 -8.10 -4.60
C SER A 37 0.79 -6.96 -4.62
N VAL A 38 0.33 -5.75 -4.32
CA VAL A 38 1.14 -4.54 -4.24
C VAL A 38 1.46 -4.26 -2.78
N TYR A 39 2.75 -4.13 -2.47
CA TYR A 39 3.25 -3.73 -1.16
C TYR A 39 3.77 -2.31 -1.26
N VAL A 40 3.37 -1.46 -0.32
CA VAL A 40 3.74 -0.05 -0.28
C VAL A 40 4.34 0.27 1.08
N SER A 41 5.53 0.86 1.10
CA SER A 41 6.09 1.45 2.32
C SER A 41 5.48 2.84 2.52
N ASP A 42 4.65 2.97 3.56
CA ASP A 42 3.84 4.15 3.86
C ASP A 42 4.53 4.97 4.97
N ARG A 43 5.57 5.73 4.56
CA ARG A 43 6.61 6.25 5.46
C ARG A 43 6.08 7.07 6.63
N TRP A 44 5.21 8.05 6.40
CA TRP A 44 4.71 8.90 7.49
C TRP A 44 3.66 8.22 8.35
N ASN A 45 3.13 7.08 7.91
CA ASN A 45 2.25 6.24 8.72
C ASN A 45 3.03 5.11 9.41
N HIS A 46 4.36 5.04 9.23
CA HIS A 46 5.24 4.05 9.84
C HIS A 46 4.75 2.61 9.65
N ARG A 47 4.29 2.27 8.43
CA ARG A 47 3.70 0.96 8.12
C ARG A 47 4.05 0.47 6.72
N VAL A 48 3.90 -0.82 6.52
CA VAL A 48 3.88 -1.45 5.19
C VAL A 48 2.47 -1.96 4.91
N MET A 49 1.92 -1.56 3.78
CA MET A 49 0.56 -1.90 3.36
C MET A 49 0.60 -2.88 2.19
N LYS A 50 -0.15 -3.98 2.28
CA LYS A 50 -0.43 -4.90 1.17
C LYS A 50 -1.79 -4.59 0.56
N TRP A 51 -1.87 -4.57 -0.76
CA TRP A 51 -3.08 -4.38 -1.54
C TRP A 51 -3.22 -5.49 -2.57
N VAL A 52 -4.41 -6.04 -2.70
CA VAL A 52 -4.77 -6.97 -3.77
C VAL A 52 -5.57 -6.20 -4.81
N GLU A 53 -5.43 -6.56 -6.09
CA GLU A 53 -6.22 -5.96 -7.16
C GLU A 53 -7.72 -5.98 -6.83
N GLY A 54 -8.39 -4.82 -6.98
CA GLY A 54 -9.82 -4.66 -6.68
C GLY A 54 -10.16 -4.46 -5.19
N ALA A 55 -9.19 -4.52 -4.28
CA ALA A 55 -9.42 -4.21 -2.87
C ALA A 55 -9.79 -2.73 -2.67
N LYS A 56 -10.76 -2.45 -1.78
CA LYS A 56 -11.15 -1.07 -1.43
C LYS A 56 -10.21 -0.40 -0.43
N GLN A 57 -9.45 -1.20 0.31
CA GLN A 57 -8.50 -0.77 1.32
C GLN A 57 -7.35 -1.78 1.43
N GLY A 58 -6.20 -1.33 1.90
CA GLY A 58 -5.05 -2.19 2.14
C GLY A 58 -5.10 -2.88 3.49
N ILE A 59 -4.14 -3.79 3.69
CA ILE A 59 -3.93 -4.54 4.92
C ILE A 59 -2.54 -4.16 5.45
N VAL A 60 -2.45 -3.77 6.71
CA VAL A 60 -1.15 -3.55 7.38
C VAL A 60 -0.47 -4.91 7.55
N VAL A 61 0.72 -5.07 6.98
CA VAL A 61 1.52 -6.30 7.08
C VAL A 61 2.77 -6.15 7.94
N ALA A 62 3.16 -4.91 8.24
CA ALA A 62 4.19 -4.55 9.22
C ALA A 62 3.98 -3.11 9.70
N GLY A 63 4.39 -2.82 10.94
CA GLY A 63 4.31 -1.49 11.55
C GLY A 63 2.90 -1.00 11.91
N GLY A 64 2.74 0.33 11.90
CA GLY A 64 1.50 1.04 12.24
C GLY A 64 1.40 1.54 13.68
N GLN A 65 2.46 1.39 14.47
CA GLN A 65 2.54 1.82 15.88
C GLN A 65 3.53 2.97 16.10
N GLY A 66 3.83 3.75 15.06
CA GLY A 66 4.84 4.81 15.08
C GLY A 66 6.28 4.31 14.90
N GLU A 67 7.25 5.22 15.05
CA GLU A 67 8.67 4.89 14.98
C GLU A 67 9.10 3.99 16.16
N GLY A 68 9.91 2.96 15.89
CA GLY A 68 10.50 2.13 16.95
C GLY A 68 11.20 0.88 16.42
N ASN A 69 11.71 0.05 17.32
CA ASN A 69 12.73 -0.98 17.05
C ASN A 69 12.36 -2.41 17.52
N GLY A 70 11.10 -2.66 17.86
CA GLY A 70 10.55 -3.97 18.18
C GLY A 70 10.02 -4.73 16.95
N LEU A 71 9.65 -5.99 17.18
CA LEU A 71 9.25 -6.94 16.13
C LEU A 71 7.93 -6.61 15.44
N THR A 72 7.16 -5.67 15.98
CA THR A 72 5.85 -5.26 15.45
C THR A 72 5.87 -3.84 14.88
N GLN A 73 7.05 -3.18 14.82
CA GLN A 73 7.25 -1.97 14.00
C GLN A 73 7.44 -2.30 12.53
#